data_AF-A0A957R0K4-F1
#
_entry.id   AF-A0A957R0K4-F1
#
_cell.length_a   1.000
_cell.length_b   1.000
_cell.length_c   1.000
_cell.angle_alpha   90.00
_cell.angle_beta   90.00
_cell.angle_gamma   90.00
#
_symmetry.space_group_name_H-M   'P 1'
#
loop_
_entity.id
_entity.type
_entity.pdbx_description
1 polymer ?
#
loop_
_entity_poly.entity_id
_entity_poly.type
_entity_poly.pdbx_seq_one_letter_code
_entity_poly.pdbx_strand_id
1 'polypeptide(L)'
;GQRIYEVTWRPLLINKFGPFYREVNMAWLWARLYVRSFRLGYFEGGFQMFVDRLAAEVEARGGQIRYQVPVAAITADPAGQLTVQTAADELVFDQVLSTTSPHHLARMAPQLPPSYTQSLQDLKHTGAVVLILALKESLLTDGTYWLNVPAISPDKEQNELPFLAVVEHTNYIDRQHYGGDHIVYLGDYLPPDHPYMDAPKEEVLQRYLAALPRINPDFKAEWVRDSW
;
A
#
# COMPACT_ATOMS: atom_id res chain seq x y z
N GLY A 1 29.49 4.18 -0.07
CA GLY A 1 30.23 5.44 -0.23
C GLY A 1 29.30 6.56 -0.68
N GLN A 2 29.70 7.81 -0.52
CA GLN A 2 28.86 9.00 -0.75
C GLN A 2 28.20 9.03 -2.14
N ARG A 3 28.96 8.75 -3.21
CA ARG A 3 28.42 8.73 -4.58
C ARG A 3 27.27 7.72 -4.78
N ILE A 4 27.39 6.51 -4.22
CA ILE A 4 26.32 5.49 -4.30
C ILE A 4 25.08 5.96 -3.55
N TYR A 5 25.27 6.63 -2.41
CA TYR A 5 24.15 7.23 -1.70
C TYR A 5 23.48 8.32 -2.55
N GLU A 6 24.24 9.25 -3.10
CA GLU A 6 23.71 10.40 -3.86
C GLU A 6 23.00 9.99 -5.15
N VAL A 7 23.52 8.98 -5.86
CA VAL A 7 23.00 8.57 -7.18
C VAL A 7 21.91 7.50 -7.08
N THR A 8 21.97 6.62 -6.08
CA THR A 8 21.05 5.48 -5.97
C THR A 8 20.11 5.62 -4.79
N TRP A 9 20.64 5.69 -3.56
CA TRP A 9 19.79 5.60 -2.38
C TRP A 9 18.98 6.86 -2.11
N ARG A 10 19.59 8.03 -2.25
CA ARG A 10 18.95 9.32 -1.96
C ARG A 10 17.74 9.54 -2.87
N PRO A 11 17.81 9.38 -4.21
CA PRO A 11 16.64 9.53 -5.08
C PRO A 11 15.50 8.57 -4.72
N LEU A 12 15.82 7.31 -4.40
CA LEU A 12 14.81 6.31 -4.04
C LEU A 12 14.19 6.56 -2.66
N LEU A 13 14.97 7.03 -1.69
CA LEU A 13 14.47 7.41 -0.37
C LEU A 13 13.60 8.66 -0.45
N ILE A 14 14.01 9.66 -1.23
CA ILE A 14 13.19 10.84 -1.53
C ILE A 14 11.88 10.41 -2.17
N ASN A 15 11.91 9.55 -3.18
CA ASN A 15 10.68 9.13 -3.85
C ASN A 15 9.76 8.32 -2.92
N LYS A 16 10.33 7.56 -1.99
CA LYS A 16 9.55 6.72 -1.08
C LYS A 16 8.97 7.47 0.12
N PHE A 17 9.69 8.45 0.67
CA PHE A 17 9.36 9.10 1.94
C PHE A 17 9.12 10.61 1.83
N GLY A 18 9.24 11.17 0.63
CA GLY A 18 9.07 12.59 0.36
C GLY A 18 9.93 13.44 1.29
N PRO A 19 9.35 14.44 1.99
CA PRO A 19 10.10 15.33 2.88
C PRO A 19 10.75 14.59 4.07
N PHE A 20 10.22 13.42 4.47
CA PHE A 20 10.68 12.67 5.64
C PHE A 20 11.85 11.74 5.35
N TYR A 21 12.43 11.72 4.14
CA TYR A 21 13.49 10.78 3.77
C TYR A 21 14.74 10.81 4.65
N ARG A 22 14.98 11.92 5.37
CA ARG A 22 16.09 12.09 6.32
C ARG A 22 15.76 11.60 7.74
N GLU A 23 14.49 11.37 8.04
CA GLU A 23 14.00 10.92 9.35
C GLU A 23 13.85 9.38 9.41
N VAL A 24 14.01 8.69 8.28
CA VAL A 24 13.86 7.23 8.21
C VAL A 24 15.00 6.56 8.97
N ASN A 25 14.64 5.71 9.94
CA ASN A 25 15.62 4.99 10.73
C ASN A 25 16.45 4.00 9.88
N MET A 26 17.70 3.78 10.27
CA MET A 26 18.61 2.87 9.54
C MET A 26 18.18 1.41 9.63
N ALA A 27 17.48 1.02 10.70
CA ALA A 27 16.99 -0.35 10.87
C ALA A 27 16.00 -0.74 9.76
N TRP A 28 15.19 0.20 9.27
CA TRP A 28 14.30 0.02 8.14
C TRP A 28 15.08 -0.33 6.87
N LEU A 29 16.14 0.44 6.55
CA LEU A 29 16.94 0.20 5.36
C LEU A 29 17.70 -1.13 5.45
N TRP A 30 18.28 -1.42 6.62
CA TRP A 30 18.95 -2.69 6.89
C TRP A 30 18.01 -3.88 6.67
N ALA A 31 16.77 -3.82 7.17
CA ALA A 31 15.79 -4.89 6.98
C ALA A 31 15.42 -5.11 5.50
N ARG A 32 15.49 -4.07 4.65
CA ARG A 32 15.24 -4.20 3.21
C ARG A 32 16.41 -4.80 2.44
N LEU A 33 17.63 -4.62 2.93
CA LEU A 33 18.86 -5.09 2.28
C LEU A 33 19.30 -6.47 2.76
N TYR A 34 19.15 -6.76 4.06
CA TYR A 34 19.77 -7.93 4.67
C TYR A 34 18.80 -9.09 4.87
N VAL A 35 17.56 -8.81 5.30
CA VAL A 35 16.60 -9.86 5.72
C VAL A 35 15.79 -10.42 4.53
N ARG A 36 15.75 -9.72 3.39
CA ARG A 36 14.90 -10.10 2.26
C ARG A 36 15.47 -11.23 1.42
N SER A 37 14.58 -12.11 0.96
CA SER A 37 14.89 -13.06 -0.11
C SER A 37 14.68 -12.43 -1.48
N PHE A 38 15.51 -12.81 -2.45
CA PHE A 38 15.30 -12.50 -3.87
C PHE A 38 14.27 -13.42 -4.53
N ARG A 39 13.81 -14.46 -3.84
CA ARG A 39 12.76 -15.35 -4.33
C ARG A 39 11.41 -14.74 -4.06
N LEU A 40 10.63 -14.56 -5.12
CA LEU A 40 9.24 -14.17 -5.05
C LEU A 40 8.37 -15.42 -5.12
N GLY A 41 7.18 -15.33 -4.54
CA GLY A 41 6.12 -16.32 -4.68
C GLY A 41 4.80 -15.61 -4.96
N TYR A 42 3.96 -16.23 -5.77
CA TYR A 42 2.62 -15.76 -6.05
C TYR A 42 1.63 -16.87 -5.72
N PHE A 43 0.63 -16.54 -4.92
CA PHE A 43 -0.40 -17.52 -4.54
C PHE A 43 -1.32 -17.74 -5.73
N GLU A 44 -1.63 -19.00 -6.06
CA GLU A 44 -2.55 -19.31 -7.14
C GLU A 44 -3.95 -18.77 -6.81
N GLY A 45 -4.51 -17.93 -7.68
CA GLY A 45 -5.73 -17.15 -7.42
C GLY A 45 -5.49 -15.80 -6.71
N GLY A 46 -4.22 -15.42 -6.52
CA GLY A 46 -3.83 -14.13 -5.96
C GLY A 46 -4.10 -14.00 -4.46
N PHE A 47 -3.97 -12.76 -3.95
CA PHE A 47 -4.19 -12.48 -2.53
C PHE A 47 -5.62 -12.73 -2.08
N GLN A 48 -6.62 -12.53 -2.94
CA GLN A 48 -8.03 -12.76 -2.60
C GLN A 48 -8.26 -14.24 -2.24
N MET A 49 -7.84 -15.16 -3.12
CA MET A 49 -7.97 -16.61 -2.86
C MET A 49 -7.23 -17.02 -1.58
N PHE A 50 -6.06 -16.44 -1.30
CA PHE A 50 -5.34 -16.69 -0.06
C PHE A 50 -6.16 -16.28 1.18
N VAL A 51 -6.71 -15.06 1.17
CA VAL A 51 -7.51 -14.53 2.29
C VAL A 51 -8.82 -15.31 2.45
N ASP A 52 -9.49 -15.67 1.36
CA ASP A 52 -10.73 -16.46 1.39
C ASP A 52 -10.48 -17.84 2.00
N ARG A 53 -9.38 -18.50 1.62
CA ARG A 53 -9.00 -19.79 2.21
C ARG A 53 -8.65 -19.67 3.69
N LEU A 54 -7.98 -18.58 4.08
CA LEU A 54 -7.68 -18.33 5.49
C LEU A 54 -8.97 -18.10 6.30
N ALA A 55 -9.92 -17.34 5.76
CA ALA A 55 -11.22 -17.10 6.38
C ALA A 55 -11.99 -18.42 6.56
N ALA A 56 -12.06 -19.24 5.51
CA ALA A 56 -12.71 -20.54 5.56
C ALA A 56 -12.08 -21.47 6.61
N GLU A 57 -10.75 -21.47 6.75
CA GLU A 57 -10.06 -22.28 7.76
C GLU A 57 -10.34 -21.79 9.19
N VAL A 58 -10.45 -20.47 9.40
CA VAL A 58 -10.85 -19.90 10.69
C VAL A 58 -12.25 -20.36 11.07
N GLU A 59 -13.21 -20.30 10.14
CA GLU A 59 -14.59 -20.74 10.36
C GLU A 59 -14.68 -22.25 10.58
N ALA A 60 -13.94 -23.05 9.82
CA ALA A 60 -13.87 -24.51 10.00
C ALA A 60 -13.34 -24.92 11.39
N ARG A 61 -12.53 -24.06 12.02
CA ARG A 61 -12.02 -24.24 13.38
C ARG A 61 -12.93 -23.63 14.47
N GLY A 62 -14.12 -23.16 14.09
CA GLY A 62 -15.11 -22.59 15.00
C GLY A 62 -14.93 -21.10 15.30
N GLY A 63 -14.00 -20.42 14.61
CA GLY A 63 -13.93 -18.96 14.62
C GLY A 63 -15.15 -18.35 13.93
N GLN A 64 -15.52 -17.12 14.31
CA GLN A 64 -16.62 -16.40 13.70
C GLN A 64 -16.10 -15.13 13.03
N ILE A 65 -16.48 -14.90 11.78
CA ILE A 65 -16.13 -13.69 11.04
C ILE A 65 -17.41 -12.89 10.80
N ARG A 66 -17.45 -11.67 11.32
CA ARG A 66 -18.60 -10.75 11.17
C ARG A 66 -18.21 -9.60 10.23
N TYR A 67 -18.64 -9.70 8.97
CA TYR A 67 -18.45 -8.64 7.98
C TYR A 67 -19.43 -7.49 8.18
N GLN A 68 -19.06 -6.29 7.74
CA GLN A 68 -19.90 -5.08 7.84
C GLN A 68 -20.33 -4.71 9.27
N VAL A 69 -19.57 -5.16 10.28
CA VAL A 69 -19.78 -4.84 11.69
C VAL A 69 -18.63 -3.95 12.18
N PRO A 70 -18.66 -2.64 11.93
CA PRO A 70 -17.64 -1.74 12.45
C PRO A 70 -17.73 -1.68 13.98
N VAL A 71 -16.57 -1.81 14.63
CA VAL A 71 -16.43 -1.60 16.07
C VAL A 71 -16.48 -0.09 16.34
N ALA A 72 -17.42 0.33 17.17
CA ALA A 72 -17.61 1.72 17.57
C ALA A 72 -16.76 2.07 18.79
N ALA A 73 -16.72 1.18 19.78
CA ALA A 73 -15.97 1.39 21.01
C ALA A 73 -15.45 0.08 21.62
N ILE A 74 -14.37 0.18 22.38
CA ILE A 74 -13.82 -0.87 23.23
C ILE A 74 -13.64 -0.27 24.62
N THR A 75 -14.29 -0.86 25.62
CA THR A 75 -14.23 -0.42 27.02
C THR A 75 -13.85 -1.57 27.94
N ALA A 76 -13.24 -1.26 29.07
CA ALA A 76 -12.97 -2.18 30.15
C ALA A 76 -13.83 -1.81 31.36
N ASP A 77 -14.39 -2.81 32.04
CA ASP A 77 -15.03 -2.63 33.33
C ASP A 77 -13.99 -2.64 34.49
N PRO A 78 -14.39 -2.33 35.74
CA PRO A 78 -13.47 -2.37 36.89
C PRO A 78 -12.89 -3.76 37.21
N ALA A 79 -13.52 -4.83 36.73
CA ALA A 79 -13.02 -6.21 36.87
C ALA A 79 -12.02 -6.59 35.76
N GLY A 80 -11.85 -5.73 34.74
CA GLY A 80 -10.94 -5.93 33.61
C GLY A 80 -11.57 -6.64 32.42
N GLN A 81 -12.88 -6.89 32.43
CA GLN A 81 -13.59 -7.51 31.31
C GLN A 81 -13.83 -6.49 30.20
N LEU A 82 -13.61 -6.89 28.94
CA LEU A 82 -13.65 -6.00 27.79
C LEU A 82 -15.00 -6.09 27.09
N THR A 83 -15.61 -4.94 26.83
CA THR A 83 -16.83 -4.83 26.02
C THR A 83 -16.49 -4.17 24.69
N VAL A 84 -16.88 -4.82 23.60
CA VAL A 84 -16.78 -4.32 22.23
C VAL A 84 -18.17 -3.91 21.77
N GLN A 85 -18.35 -2.63 21.52
CA GLN A 85 -19.60 -2.06 21.07
C GLN A 85 -19.61 -1.95 19.55
N THR A 86 -20.71 -2.39 18.94
CA THR A 86 -21.00 -2.24 17.52
C THR A 86 -22.28 -1.40 17.35
N ALA A 87 -22.68 -1.13 16.10
CA ALA A 87 -23.97 -0.46 15.85
C ALA A 87 -25.18 -1.34 16.22
N ALA A 88 -25.02 -2.65 16.29
CA ALA A 88 -26.12 -3.60 16.49
C ALA A 88 -26.16 -4.20 17.89
N ASP A 89 -25.00 -4.38 18.53
CA ASP A 89 -24.87 -5.13 19.77
C ASP A 89 -23.62 -4.73 20.58
N GLU A 90 -23.58 -5.24 21.82
CA GLU A 90 -22.42 -5.22 22.70
C GLU A 90 -21.97 -6.66 22.95
N LEU A 91 -20.67 -6.89 22.79
CA LEU A 91 -20.05 -8.21 22.90
C LEU A 91 -18.98 -8.16 23.98
N VAL A 92 -18.94 -9.19 24.83
CA VAL A 92 -18.03 -9.26 25.96
C VAL A 92 -16.92 -10.28 25.68
N PHE A 93 -15.67 -9.89 25.94
CA PHE A 93 -14.48 -10.69 25.71
C PHE A 93 -13.49 -10.59 26.88
N ASP A 94 -12.72 -11.64 27.09
CA ASP A 94 -11.60 -11.62 28.04
C ASP A 94 -10.39 -10.85 27.47
N GLN A 95 -10.25 -10.83 26.14
CA GLN A 95 -9.14 -10.18 25.43
C GLN A 95 -9.61 -9.63 24.08
N VAL A 96 -9.00 -8.53 23.65
CA VAL A 96 -9.24 -7.91 22.34
C VAL A 96 -7.90 -7.67 21.65
N LEU A 97 -7.72 -8.26 20.46
CA LEU A 97 -6.60 -7.96 19.57
C LEU A 97 -7.07 -6.98 18.50
N SER A 98 -6.59 -5.74 18.56
CA SER A 98 -6.89 -4.75 17.51
C SER A 98 -5.85 -4.77 16.40
N THR A 99 -6.32 -4.95 15.17
CA THR A 99 -5.52 -4.82 13.94
C THR A 99 -5.87 -3.56 13.15
N THR A 100 -6.57 -2.59 13.78
CA THR A 100 -6.91 -1.31 13.15
C THR A 100 -5.72 -0.34 13.15
N SER A 101 -5.83 0.79 12.46
CA SER A 101 -4.78 1.81 12.55
C SER A 101 -4.66 2.38 13.97
N PRO A 102 -3.47 2.85 14.39
CA PRO A 102 -3.26 3.47 15.71
C PRO A 102 -4.25 4.58 16.03
N HIS A 103 -4.53 5.45 15.06
CA HIS A 103 -5.49 6.54 15.18
C HIS A 103 -6.92 6.06 15.41
N HIS A 104 -7.34 4.98 14.75
CA HIS A 104 -8.67 4.40 14.99
C HIS A 104 -8.73 3.74 16.36
N LEU A 105 -7.69 3.00 16.78
CA LEU A 105 -7.64 2.39 18.11
C LEU A 105 -7.77 3.46 19.21
N ALA A 106 -7.03 4.57 19.08
CA ALA A 106 -7.09 5.69 20.02
C ALA A 106 -8.51 6.28 20.14
N ARG A 107 -9.29 6.28 19.05
CA ARG A 107 -10.70 6.76 19.04
C ARG A 107 -11.67 5.73 19.63
N MET A 108 -11.51 4.46 19.29
CA MET A 108 -12.40 3.38 19.73
C MET A 108 -12.18 3.02 21.21
N ALA A 109 -10.96 3.19 21.73
CA ALA A 109 -10.60 2.82 23.11
C ALA A 109 -10.11 4.02 23.92
N PRO A 110 -10.96 5.03 24.19
CA PRO A 110 -10.54 6.26 24.87
C PRO A 110 -10.11 6.05 26.34
N GLN A 111 -10.43 4.90 26.93
CA GLN A 111 -10.02 4.53 28.29
C GLN A 111 -8.54 4.11 28.39
N LEU A 112 -7.86 3.93 27.26
CA LEU A 112 -6.42 3.65 27.24
C LEU A 112 -5.64 4.80 27.93
N PRO A 113 -4.50 4.50 28.57
CA PRO A 113 -3.72 5.52 29.27
C PRO A 113 -3.39 6.71 28.35
N PRO A 114 -3.55 7.96 28.81
CA PRO A 114 -3.33 9.14 27.95
C PRO A 114 -1.96 9.18 27.27
N SER A 115 -0.90 8.74 27.97
CA SER A 115 0.44 8.66 27.39
C SER A 115 0.56 7.66 26.25
N TYR A 116 -0.14 6.51 26.35
CA TYR A 116 -0.18 5.52 25.28
C TYR A 116 -1.02 6.02 24.11
N THR A 117 -2.21 6.54 24.38
CA THR A 117 -3.09 7.13 23.35
C THR A 117 -2.39 8.24 22.58
N GLN A 118 -1.66 9.12 23.26
CA GLN A 118 -0.85 10.16 22.60
C GLN A 118 0.22 9.54 21.69
N SER A 119 0.94 8.52 22.16
CA SER A 119 1.96 7.86 21.33
C SER A 119 1.39 7.20 20.07
N LEU A 120 0.15 6.72 20.10
CA LEU A 120 -0.55 6.22 18.91
C LEU A 120 -0.91 7.35 17.94
N GLN A 121 -1.33 8.50 18.46
CA GLN A 121 -1.69 9.68 17.67
C GLN A 121 -0.47 10.36 17.03
N ASP A 122 0.69 10.30 17.68
CA ASP A 122 1.93 10.88 17.16
C ASP A 122 2.52 10.08 15.98
N LEU A 123 2.02 8.86 15.73
CA LEU A 123 2.46 8.04 14.60
C LEU A 123 2.05 8.67 13.26
N LYS A 124 3.07 9.14 12.54
CA LYS A 124 2.97 9.61 11.16
C LYS A 124 2.73 8.44 10.21
N HIS A 125 1.92 8.67 9.18
CA HIS A 125 1.70 7.73 8.09
C HIS A 125 1.67 8.47 6.75
N THR A 126 1.82 7.71 5.67
CA THR A 126 1.68 8.18 4.29
C THR A 126 0.53 7.43 3.66
N GLY A 127 -0.20 8.07 2.75
CA GLY A 127 -1.12 7.35 1.88
C GLY A 127 -0.39 6.70 0.71
N ALA A 128 -1.07 5.77 0.06
CA ALA A 128 -0.60 5.11 -1.14
C ALA A 128 -1.65 5.24 -2.23
N VAL A 129 -1.21 5.67 -3.41
CA VAL A 129 -2.04 5.71 -4.62
C VAL A 129 -1.44 4.69 -5.58
N VAL A 130 -2.28 3.80 -6.11
CA VAL A 130 -1.85 2.80 -7.07
C VAL A 130 -2.85 2.80 -8.21
N LEU A 131 -2.41 3.24 -9.39
CA LEU A 131 -3.17 3.12 -10.61
C LEU A 131 -2.80 1.81 -11.30
N ILE A 132 -3.80 1.00 -11.62
CA ILE A 132 -3.63 -0.28 -12.29
C ILE A 132 -4.09 -0.12 -13.74
N LEU A 133 -3.27 -0.54 -14.69
CA LEU A 133 -3.57 -0.53 -16.11
C LEU A 133 -3.61 -1.95 -16.65
N ALA A 134 -4.64 -2.28 -17.43
CA ALA A 134 -4.64 -3.40 -18.34
C ALA A 134 -4.25 -2.91 -19.74
N LEU A 135 -3.09 -3.33 -20.23
CA LEU A 135 -2.53 -2.90 -21.50
C LEU A 135 -2.56 -4.04 -22.53
N LYS A 136 -2.80 -3.69 -23.80
CA LYS A 136 -2.74 -4.64 -24.93
C LYS A 136 -1.31 -5.03 -25.30
N GLU A 137 -0.35 -4.16 -25.01
CA GLU A 137 1.07 -4.32 -25.32
C GLU A 137 1.91 -4.13 -24.04
N SER A 138 3.08 -4.74 -23.99
CA SER A 138 4.01 -4.63 -22.86
C SER A 138 4.61 -3.23 -22.76
N LEU A 139 4.62 -2.67 -21.54
CA LEU A 139 5.25 -1.38 -21.28
C LEU A 139 6.76 -1.54 -21.09
N LEU A 140 7.17 -2.54 -20.30
CA LEU A 140 8.55 -2.90 -19.97
C LEU A 140 9.00 -4.10 -20.80
N THR A 141 9.34 -3.83 -22.07
CA THR A 141 9.59 -4.85 -23.10
C THR A 141 10.84 -5.70 -22.89
N ASP A 142 11.70 -5.34 -21.92
CA ASP A 142 12.89 -6.10 -21.53
C ASP A 142 12.60 -7.19 -20.48
N GLY A 143 11.33 -7.37 -20.11
CA GLY A 143 10.91 -8.34 -19.09
C GLY A 143 11.11 -7.85 -17.66
N THR A 144 11.39 -6.55 -17.44
CA THR A 144 11.50 -5.98 -16.11
C THR A 144 10.18 -6.12 -15.35
N TYR A 145 10.20 -6.83 -14.23
CA TYR A 145 9.03 -6.97 -13.35
C TYR A 145 8.78 -5.70 -12.51
N TRP A 146 9.84 -5.10 -11.95
CA TRP A 146 9.74 -3.96 -11.04
C TRP A 146 10.81 -2.91 -11.38
N LEU A 147 10.36 -1.74 -11.81
CA LEU A 147 11.18 -0.57 -12.06
C LEU A 147 10.99 0.45 -10.93
N ASN A 148 12.08 0.80 -10.24
CA ASN A 148 12.08 1.90 -9.28
C ASN A 148 12.41 3.21 -9.98
N VAL A 149 11.56 4.21 -9.79
CA VAL A 149 11.76 5.54 -10.37
C VAL A 149 12.57 6.39 -9.39
N PRO A 150 13.68 7.03 -9.82
CA PRO A 150 14.41 7.97 -8.97
C PRO A 150 13.68 9.32 -8.91
N ALA A 151 13.62 9.95 -7.73
CA ALA A 151 13.16 11.33 -7.58
C ALA A 151 14.33 12.31 -7.47
N ILE A 152 14.17 13.49 -8.05
CA ILE A 152 15.10 14.61 -7.91
C ILE A 152 14.67 15.59 -6.80
N SER A 153 13.39 15.58 -6.44
CA SER A 153 12.80 16.45 -5.42
C SER A 153 11.85 15.69 -4.48
N PRO A 154 11.82 16.04 -3.17
CA PRO A 154 10.80 15.54 -2.24
C PRO A 154 9.41 16.09 -2.56
N ASP A 155 9.33 17.21 -3.29
CA ASP A 155 8.11 17.67 -3.90
C ASP A 155 7.84 16.84 -5.17
N LYS A 156 6.75 16.09 -5.13
CA LYS A 156 6.39 15.12 -6.17
C LYS A 156 6.08 15.77 -7.49
N GLU A 157 5.55 16.98 -7.47
CA GLU A 157 5.15 17.71 -8.69
C GLU A 157 6.36 18.18 -9.50
N GLN A 158 7.54 18.21 -8.90
CA GLN A 158 8.80 18.59 -9.55
C GLN A 158 9.52 17.40 -10.20
N ASN A 159 9.02 16.17 -10.02
CA ASN A 159 9.61 14.99 -10.64
C ASN A 159 8.98 14.75 -12.02
N GLU A 160 9.79 14.30 -12.98
CA GLU A 160 9.33 14.04 -14.35
C GLU A 160 8.29 12.92 -14.44
N LEU A 161 8.43 11.91 -13.58
CA LEU A 161 7.51 10.78 -13.48
C LEU A 161 6.67 10.93 -12.18
N PRO A 162 5.33 10.91 -12.28
CA PRO A 162 4.43 11.22 -11.16
C PRO A 162 4.13 10.01 -10.25
N PHE A 163 5.01 9.00 -10.25
CA PHE A 163 4.89 7.77 -9.47
C PHE A 163 6.28 7.25 -9.10
N LEU A 164 6.37 6.44 -8.03
CA LEU A 164 7.65 5.93 -7.53
C LEU A 164 8.02 4.55 -8.06
N ALA A 165 7.05 3.76 -8.49
CA ALA A 165 7.27 2.41 -9.00
C ALA A 165 6.39 2.12 -10.22
N VAL A 166 6.98 1.41 -11.17
CA VAL A 166 6.27 0.78 -12.29
C VAL A 166 6.48 -0.72 -12.16
N VAL A 167 5.39 -1.47 -11.99
CA VAL A 167 5.44 -2.93 -11.85
C VAL A 167 4.61 -3.54 -12.96
N GLU A 168 5.26 -4.09 -13.99
CA GLU A 168 4.57 -4.89 -14.98
C GLU A 168 4.44 -6.31 -14.44
N HIS A 169 3.33 -6.55 -13.75
CA HIS A 169 3.07 -7.78 -13.02
C HIS A 169 3.09 -9.01 -13.92
N THR A 170 2.68 -8.83 -15.17
CA THR A 170 2.64 -9.90 -16.16
C THR A 170 4.01 -10.29 -16.75
N ASN A 171 5.07 -9.58 -16.38
CA ASN A 171 6.45 -10.07 -16.57
C ASN A 171 6.84 -11.13 -15.53
N TYR A 172 6.05 -11.29 -14.47
CA TYR A 172 6.26 -12.32 -13.44
C TYR A 172 5.17 -13.40 -13.45
N ILE A 173 3.91 -13.04 -13.69
CA ILE A 173 2.78 -13.98 -13.78
C ILE A 173 2.20 -13.97 -15.18
N ASP A 174 1.96 -15.15 -15.76
CA ASP A 174 1.48 -15.24 -17.14
C ASP A 174 0.16 -14.46 -17.34
N ARG A 175 0.13 -13.63 -18.40
CA ARG A 175 -1.04 -12.82 -18.79
C ARG A 175 -2.28 -13.64 -19.11
N GLN A 176 -2.18 -14.96 -19.34
CA GLN A 176 -3.33 -15.85 -19.49
C GLN A 176 -4.28 -15.79 -18.28
N HIS A 177 -3.75 -15.47 -17.09
CA HIS A 177 -4.54 -15.30 -15.87
C HIS A 177 -5.27 -13.94 -15.82
N TYR A 178 -4.99 -13.05 -16.78
CA TYR A 178 -5.47 -11.68 -16.86
C TYR A 178 -6.11 -11.36 -18.22
N GLY A 179 -6.77 -12.36 -18.83
CA GLY A 179 -7.46 -12.18 -20.12
C GLY A 179 -6.53 -11.89 -21.31
N GLY A 180 -5.22 -12.15 -21.14
CA GLY A 180 -4.20 -11.85 -22.14
C GLY A 180 -3.65 -10.42 -22.06
N ASP A 181 -4.09 -9.58 -21.13
CA ASP A 181 -3.55 -8.23 -20.98
C ASP A 181 -2.21 -8.21 -20.22
N HIS A 182 -1.42 -7.17 -20.49
CA HIS A 182 -0.29 -6.80 -19.65
C HIS A 182 -0.77 -5.95 -18.48
N ILE A 183 -0.55 -6.42 -17.25
CA ILE A 183 -1.00 -5.70 -16.04
C ILE A 183 0.14 -4.86 -15.48
N VAL A 184 -0.06 -3.55 -15.44
CA VAL A 184 0.92 -2.58 -14.95
C VAL A 184 0.38 -1.85 -13.73
N TYR A 185 1.13 -1.84 -12.64
CA TYR A 185 0.87 -1.04 -11.45
C TYR A 185 1.78 0.19 -11.46
N LEU A 186 1.19 1.37 -11.34
CA LEU A 186 1.88 2.64 -11.16
C LEU A 186 1.61 3.10 -9.74
N GLY A 187 2.57 2.85 -8.85
CA GLY A 187 2.43 3.06 -7.42
C GLY A 187 3.14 4.32 -6.96
N ASP A 188 2.53 5.04 -6.02
CA ASP A 188 3.13 6.19 -5.35
C ASP A 188 2.76 6.27 -3.86
N TYR A 189 3.62 6.94 -3.09
CA TYR A 189 3.41 7.27 -1.68
C TYR A 189 3.39 8.78 -1.52
N LEU A 190 2.29 9.25 -0.92
CA LEU A 190 1.95 10.66 -0.88
C LEU A 190 1.48 11.04 0.52
N PRO A 191 1.71 12.31 0.94
CA PRO A 191 1.11 12.84 2.16
C PRO A 191 -0.42 12.65 2.18
N PRO A 192 -1.04 12.44 3.36
CA PRO A 192 -2.49 12.27 3.47
C PRO A 192 -3.33 13.43 2.92
N ASP A 193 -2.76 14.63 2.86
CA ASP A 193 -3.37 15.86 2.33
C ASP A 193 -3.01 16.16 0.86
N HIS A 194 -2.34 15.22 0.18
CA HIS A 194 -1.99 15.40 -1.22
C HIS A 194 -3.24 15.36 -2.12
N PRO A 195 -3.37 16.23 -3.15
CA PRO A 195 -4.56 16.32 -3.99
C PRO A 195 -5.01 14.98 -4.62
N TYR A 196 -4.07 14.10 -4.96
CA TYR A 196 -4.40 12.78 -5.51
C TYR A 196 -5.18 11.87 -4.57
N MET A 197 -5.17 12.11 -3.25
CA MET A 197 -5.95 11.29 -2.32
C MET A 197 -7.45 11.43 -2.55
N ASP A 198 -7.88 12.61 -3.00
CA ASP A 198 -9.28 12.94 -3.24
C ASP A 198 -9.60 13.13 -4.73
N ALA A 199 -8.59 13.06 -5.60
CA ALA A 199 -8.76 13.26 -7.03
C ALA A 199 -9.58 12.12 -7.67
N PRO A 200 -10.43 12.41 -8.66
CA PRO A 200 -11.04 11.37 -9.48
C PRO A 200 -9.98 10.51 -10.16
N LYS A 201 -10.24 9.20 -10.27
CA LYS A 201 -9.34 8.24 -10.93
C LYS A 201 -8.91 8.73 -12.32
N GLU A 202 -9.84 9.28 -13.09
CA GLU A 202 -9.59 9.78 -14.45
C GLU A 202 -8.55 10.90 -14.49
N GLU A 203 -8.49 11.76 -13.47
CA GLU A 203 -7.49 12.83 -13.39
C GLU A 203 -6.09 12.26 -13.17
N VAL A 204 -5.96 11.33 -12.22
CA VAL A 204 -4.71 10.61 -11.94
C VAL A 204 -4.26 9.81 -13.16
N LEU A 205 -5.21 9.12 -13.81
CA LEU A 205 -4.97 8.35 -15.04
C LEU A 205 -4.36 9.24 -16.13
N GLN A 206 -4.99 10.36 -16.47
CA GLN A 206 -4.48 11.23 -17.54
C GLN A 206 -3.07 11.74 -17.22
N ARG A 207 -2.82 12.14 -15.96
CA ARG A 207 -1.49 12.60 -15.53
C ARG A 207 -0.44 11.49 -15.61
N TYR A 208 -0.79 10.26 -15.30
CA TYR A 208 0.12 9.11 -15.34
C TYR A 208 0.39 8.65 -16.78
N LEU A 209 -0.65 8.56 -17.63
CA LEU A 209 -0.50 8.16 -19.04
C LEU A 209 0.40 9.12 -19.82
N ALA A 210 0.31 10.43 -19.55
CA ALA A 210 1.16 11.44 -20.17
C ALA A 210 2.66 11.22 -19.90
N ALA A 211 3.00 10.53 -18.82
CA ALA A 211 4.39 10.26 -18.43
C ALA A 211 4.94 8.94 -19.03
N LEU A 212 4.09 8.00 -19.45
CA LEU A 212 4.51 6.67 -19.93
C LEU A 212 5.41 6.68 -21.17
N PRO A 213 5.31 7.63 -22.12
CA PRO A 213 6.27 7.74 -23.23
C PRO A 213 7.72 7.96 -22.79
N ARG A 214 7.97 8.43 -21.56
CA ARG A 214 9.32 8.53 -20.99
C ARG A 214 9.92 7.18 -20.61
N ILE A 215 9.07 6.17 -20.40
CA ILE A 215 9.46 4.79 -20.09
C ILE A 215 9.53 3.99 -21.38
N ASN A 216 8.49 4.08 -22.21
CA ASN A 216 8.42 3.40 -23.50
C ASN A 216 7.97 4.40 -24.58
N PRO A 217 8.87 4.87 -25.46
CA PRO A 217 8.54 5.84 -26.49
C PRO A 217 7.45 5.41 -27.48
N ASP A 218 7.21 4.11 -27.62
CA ASP A 218 6.18 3.54 -28.49
C ASP A 218 4.81 3.46 -27.82
N PHE A 219 4.72 3.77 -26.52
CA PHE A 219 3.47 3.76 -25.77
C PHE A 219 2.44 4.68 -26.42
N LYS A 220 1.23 4.16 -26.58
CA LYS A 220 0.06 4.91 -27.04
C LYS A 220 -1.10 4.68 -26.09
N ALA A 221 -1.92 5.71 -25.90
CA ALA A 221 -3.12 5.61 -25.06
C ALA A 221 -4.07 4.49 -25.49
N GLU A 222 -4.09 4.12 -26.78
CA GLU A 222 -4.89 3.00 -27.31
C GLU A 222 -4.49 1.61 -26.79
N TRP A 223 -3.31 1.49 -26.19
CA TRP A 223 -2.88 0.29 -25.49
C TRP A 223 -3.72 0.04 -24.25
N VAL A 224 -4.23 1.09 -23.60
CA VAL A 224 -5.05 0.96 -22.39
C VAL A 224 -6.38 0.33 -22.76
N ARG A 225 -6.63 -0.89 -22.27
CA ARG A 225 -7.93 -1.55 -22.34
C ARG A 225 -8.81 -1.14 -21.17
N ASP A 226 -8.24 -1.08 -19.97
CA ASP A 226 -8.97 -0.76 -18.74
C ASP A 226 -8.04 -0.16 -17.66
N SER A 227 -8.61 0.50 -16.65
CA SER A 227 -7.86 1.11 -15.54
C SER A 227 -8.66 1.19 -14.24
N TRP A 228 -7.97 1.00 -13.12
CA TRP A 228 -8.52 1.02 -11.77
C TRP A 228 -7.68 1.88 -10.84
#